data_AF-A0A2V6KRR0-F1
#
_entry.id   AF-A0A2V6KRR0-F1
#
_cell.length_a   1.000
_cell.length_b   1.000
_cell.length_c   1.000
_cell.angle_alpha   90.00
_cell.angle_beta   90.00
_cell.angle_gamma   90.00
#
_symmetry.space_group_name_H-M   'P 1'
#
loop_
_entity.id
_entity.type
_entity.pdbx_description
1 polymer ?
#
loop_
_entity_poly.entity_id
_entity_poly.type
_entity_poly.pdbx_seq_one_letter_code
_entity_poly.pdbx_strand_id
1 'polypeptide(L)'
;MKRSLILQVSSALVAVMGHAAPNFDLATKATNDFAAELYRQLATGEQNVCVSPYSIETALAMTFAGADGETHTEMARVLHFSSNASIVATSFASLQHSLEQMSAKTTELVKKIQGIWRPERTDHVEY
;
A
#
# COMPACT_ATOMS: atom_id res chain seq x y z
N MET A 1 20.16 -14.38 56.69
CA MET A 1 19.84 -15.24 55.53
C MET A 1 18.64 -14.62 54.81
N LYS A 2 18.91 -13.72 53.85
CA LYS A 2 18.62 -13.89 52.41
C LYS A 2 17.16 -14.27 52.14
N ARG A 3 16.34 -13.27 51.77
CA ARG A 3 15.13 -13.35 50.91
C ARG A 3 14.48 -11.95 50.80
N SER A 4 15.25 -10.96 50.37
CA SER A 4 14.73 -9.62 50.04
C SER A 4 15.39 -9.19 48.74
N LEU A 5 14.83 -9.65 47.62
CA LEU A 5 15.09 -9.17 46.26
C LEU A 5 14.17 -9.98 45.32
N ILE A 6 13.63 -9.33 44.28
CA ILE A 6 12.76 -9.90 43.24
C ILE A 6 11.26 -9.81 43.56
N LEU A 7 10.73 -8.59 43.69
CA LEU A 7 9.33 -8.31 43.33
C LEU A 7 9.10 -6.84 42.94
N GLN A 8 9.94 -6.29 42.06
CA GLN A 8 9.85 -4.88 41.61
C GLN A 8 10.12 -4.70 40.10
N VAL A 9 10.06 -5.74 39.27
CA VAL A 9 10.41 -5.62 37.83
C VAL A 9 9.34 -6.19 36.91
N SER A 10 8.09 -5.73 37.06
CA SER A 10 7.05 -6.01 36.04
C SER A 10 6.16 -4.82 35.69
N SER A 11 6.46 -3.62 36.17
CA SER A 11 5.76 -2.39 35.77
C SER A 11 6.52 -1.60 34.69
N ALA A 12 7.11 -2.31 33.72
CA ALA A 12 7.80 -1.66 32.60
C ALA A 12 7.72 -2.50 31.33
N LEU A 13 6.51 -2.84 30.85
CA LEU A 13 6.32 -3.19 29.44
C LEU A 13 4.86 -3.16 28.94
N VAL A 14 4.11 -2.08 29.16
CA VAL A 14 2.97 -1.76 28.27
C VAL A 14 2.84 -0.24 28.12
N ALA A 15 3.91 0.40 27.67
CA ALA A 15 3.86 1.72 27.05
C ALA A 15 4.80 1.63 25.85
N VAL A 16 4.37 2.16 24.72
CA VAL A 16 4.96 1.98 23.38
C VAL A 16 4.50 0.69 22.72
N MET A 17 3.29 0.73 22.15
CA MET A 17 3.04 0.31 20.78
C MET A 17 1.59 0.67 20.41
N GLY A 18 1.29 1.96 20.43
CA GLY A 18 0.38 2.46 19.40
C GLY A 18 1.09 2.23 18.07
N HIS A 19 0.87 1.09 17.43
CA HIS A 19 1.14 0.99 16.01
C HIS A 19 0.22 2.03 15.37
N ALA A 20 0.76 3.20 15.04
CA ALA A 20 0.13 4.05 14.06
C ALA A 20 0.06 3.17 12.81
N ALA A 21 -1.10 2.55 12.57
CA ALA A 21 -1.33 1.85 11.32
C ALA A 21 -0.97 2.83 10.20
N PRO A 22 -0.26 2.39 9.15
CA PRO A 22 0.04 3.26 8.02
C PRO A 22 -1.28 3.87 7.54
N ASN A 23 -1.45 5.18 7.75
CA ASN A 23 -2.68 5.85 7.43
C ASN A 23 -2.62 6.26 5.95
N PHE A 24 -3.10 5.35 5.11
CA PHE A 24 -3.23 5.55 3.67
C PHE A 24 -4.69 5.80 3.24
N ASP A 25 -5.59 6.14 4.19
CA ASP A 25 -7.02 6.32 3.93
C ASP A 25 -7.28 7.42 2.88
N LEU A 26 -6.47 8.48 2.92
CA LEU A 26 -6.55 9.58 1.94
C LEU A 26 -6.19 9.11 0.54
N ALA A 27 -5.08 8.38 0.39
CA ALA A 27 -4.65 7.83 -0.89
C ALA A 27 -5.66 6.81 -1.42
N THR A 28 -6.14 5.90 -0.58
CA THR A 28 -7.15 4.90 -1.02
C THR A 28 -8.46 5.56 -1.42
N LYS A 29 -8.94 6.55 -0.67
CA LYS A 29 -10.14 7.30 -1.05
C LYS A 29 -9.95 8.03 -2.37
N ALA A 30 -8.85 8.78 -2.53
CA ALA A 30 -8.54 9.51 -3.76
C ALA A 30 -8.48 8.56 -4.97
N THR A 31 -7.71 7.46 -4.84
CA THR A 31 -7.58 6.44 -5.88
C THR A 31 -8.91 5.81 -6.25
N ASN A 32 -9.78 5.51 -5.28
CA ASN A 32 -11.09 4.92 -5.57
C ASN A 32 -12.04 5.89 -6.29
N ASP A 33 -12.08 7.15 -5.85
CA ASP A 33 -12.92 8.19 -6.46
C ASP A 33 -12.44 8.50 -7.89
N PHE A 34 -11.13 8.69 -8.06
CA PHE A 34 -10.51 8.86 -9.38
C PHE A 34 -10.72 7.64 -10.28
N ALA A 35 -10.55 6.42 -9.76
CA ALA A 35 -10.78 5.18 -10.49
C ALA A 35 -12.21 5.09 -11.03
N ALA A 36 -13.19 5.39 -10.19
CA ALA A 36 -14.60 5.33 -10.58
C ALA A 36 -14.93 6.36 -11.66
N GLU A 37 -14.40 7.59 -11.54
CA GLU A 37 -14.56 8.63 -12.56
C GLU A 37 -13.86 8.29 -13.88
N LEU A 38 -12.61 7.84 -13.82
CA LEU A 38 -11.83 7.43 -14.97
C LEU A 38 -12.49 6.27 -15.70
N TYR A 39 -12.93 5.25 -14.96
CA TYR A 39 -13.60 4.09 -15.54
C TYR A 39 -14.88 4.49 -16.28
N ARG A 40 -15.71 5.38 -15.71
CA ARG A 40 -16.91 5.90 -16.39
C ARG A 40 -16.59 6.61 -17.71
N GLN A 41 -15.43 7.25 -17.81
CA GLN A 41 -15.00 7.92 -19.05
C GLN A 41 -14.43 6.94 -20.09
N LEU A 42 -13.76 5.88 -19.64
CA LEU A 42 -13.11 4.91 -20.53
C LEU A 42 -14.05 3.80 -21.00
N ALA A 43 -14.96 3.33 -20.14
CA ALA A 43 -15.85 2.20 -20.39
C ALA A 43 -17.10 2.60 -21.20
N THR A 44 -16.90 3.17 -22.40
CA THR A 44 -17.98 3.68 -23.26
C THR A 44 -18.43 2.71 -24.35
N GLY A 45 -17.79 1.55 -24.48
CA GLY A 45 -18.12 0.55 -25.49
C GLY A 45 -17.92 -0.88 -24.98
N GLU A 46 -18.01 -1.84 -25.89
CA GLU A 46 -17.96 -3.28 -25.58
C GLU A 46 -16.53 -3.84 -25.48
N GLN A 47 -15.52 -2.97 -25.49
CA GLN A 47 -14.12 -3.37 -25.45
C GLN A 47 -13.65 -3.58 -24.02
N ASN A 48 -12.70 -4.50 -23.82
CA ASN A 48 -12.06 -4.69 -22.53
C ASN A 48 -11.30 -3.42 -22.11
N VAL A 49 -11.52 -2.94 -20.89
CA VAL A 49 -10.79 -1.82 -20.29
C VAL A 49 -9.95 -2.35 -19.13
N CYS A 50 -8.64 -2.11 -19.19
CA CYS A 50 -7.70 -2.43 -18.12
C CYS A 50 -6.78 -1.23 -17.90
N VAL A 51 -6.91 -0.60 -16.74
CA VAL A 51 -6.09 0.56 -16.33
C VAL A 51 -5.76 0.46 -14.85
N SER A 52 -4.66 1.10 -14.43
CA SER A 52 -4.26 1.21 -13.02
C SER A 52 -4.37 2.67 -12.56
N PRO A 53 -5.47 3.05 -11.89
CA PRO A 53 -5.68 4.41 -11.38
C PRO A 53 -4.54 4.85 -10.45
N TYR A 54 -4.16 3.97 -9.52
CA TYR A 54 -3.04 4.19 -8.59
C TYR A 54 -1.72 4.53 -9.30
N SER A 55 -1.42 3.85 -10.42
CA SER A 55 -0.19 4.11 -11.18
C SER A 55 -0.21 5.49 -11.85
N ILE A 56 -1.37 5.92 -12.36
CA ILE A 56 -1.54 7.23 -13.01
C ILE A 56 -1.36 8.33 -11.96
N GLU A 57 -2.02 8.20 -10.81
CA GLU A 57 -1.91 9.17 -9.71
C GLU A 57 -0.49 9.26 -9.17
N THR A 58 0.18 8.13 -8.93
CA THR A 58 1.57 8.09 -8.47
C THR A 58 2.51 8.80 -9.44
N ALA A 59 2.32 8.60 -10.75
CA ALA A 59 3.12 9.28 -11.78
C ALA A 59 2.91 10.81 -11.75
N LEU A 60 1.69 11.27 -11.47
CA LEU A 60 1.33 12.68 -11.42
C LEU A 60 1.59 13.33 -10.05
N ALA A 61 1.82 12.56 -8.99
CA ALA A 61 2.03 13.09 -7.65
C ALA A 61 3.26 14.00 -7.53
N MET A 62 4.35 13.67 -8.24
CA MET A 62 5.53 14.55 -8.30
C MET A 62 5.25 15.85 -9.04
N THR A 63 4.50 15.78 -10.15
CA THR A 63 4.06 16.96 -10.90
C THR A 63 3.15 17.83 -10.05
N PHE A 64 2.23 17.22 -9.29
CA PHE A 64 1.36 17.91 -8.35
C PHE A 64 2.15 18.67 -7.28
N ALA A 65 3.18 18.04 -6.70
CA ALA A 65 4.03 18.66 -5.68
C ALA A 65 4.81 19.89 -6.20
N GLY A 66 5.08 19.95 -7.51
CA GLY A 66 5.74 21.09 -8.17
C GLY A 66 4.78 22.07 -8.84
N ALA A 67 3.47 21.80 -8.86
CA ALA A 67 2.49 22.68 -9.44
C ALA A 67 2.14 23.83 -8.48
N ASP A 68 1.71 24.97 -9.03
CA ASP A 68 1.25 26.13 -8.25
C ASP A 68 -0.03 26.72 -8.87
N GLY A 69 -0.72 27.57 -8.11
CA GLY A 69 -1.89 28.33 -8.55
C GLY A 69 -3.03 27.46 -9.09
N GLU A 70 -3.51 27.82 -10.27
CA GLU A 70 -4.63 27.14 -10.94
C GLU A 70 -4.28 25.70 -11.30
N THR A 71 -3.05 25.44 -11.78
CA THR A 71 -2.60 24.08 -12.11
C THR A 71 -2.65 23.17 -10.89
N HIS A 72 -2.14 23.63 -9.73
CA HIS A 72 -2.21 22.86 -8.50
C HIS A 72 -3.65 22.57 -8.08
N THR A 73 -4.52 23.58 -8.20
CA THR A 73 -5.94 23.48 -7.82
C THR A 73 -6.69 22.47 -8.70
N GLU A 74 -6.50 22.54 -10.01
CA GLU A 74 -7.16 21.63 -10.95
C GLU A 74 -6.64 20.19 -10.81
N MET A 75 -5.32 20.02 -10.61
CA MET A 75 -4.75 18.70 -10.33
C MET A 75 -5.32 18.10 -9.04
N ALA A 76 -5.40 18.89 -7.96
CA ALA A 76 -5.99 18.42 -6.70
C ALA A 76 -7.44 17.96 -6.89
N ARG A 77 -8.21 18.74 -7.64
CA ARG A 77 -9.62 18.46 -7.91
C ARG A 77 -9.82 17.19 -8.74
N VAL A 78 -9.08 17.02 -9.84
CA VAL A 78 -9.25 15.88 -10.76
C VAL A 78 -8.70 14.58 -10.17
N LEU A 79 -7.56 14.65 -9.47
CA LEU A 79 -6.92 13.49 -8.85
C LEU A 79 -7.48 13.19 -7.45
N HIS A 80 -8.49 13.93 -7.00
CA HIS A 80 -9.07 13.82 -5.64
C HIS A 80 -8.02 13.92 -4.52
N PHE A 81 -6.93 14.65 -4.78
CA PHE A 81 -5.85 14.86 -3.82
C PHE A 81 -6.23 15.90 -2.77
N SER A 82 -5.63 15.77 -1.59
CA SER A 82 -5.57 16.88 -0.64
C SER A 82 -4.78 18.05 -1.25
N SER A 83 -5.15 19.28 -0.91
CA SER A 83 -4.40 20.48 -1.32
C SER A 83 -2.99 20.55 -0.72
N ASN A 84 -2.64 19.66 0.22
CA ASN A 84 -1.31 19.58 0.78
C ASN A 84 -0.52 18.41 0.15
N ALA A 85 0.43 18.73 -0.73
CA ALA A 85 1.28 17.76 -1.41
C ALA A 85 2.10 16.86 -0.47
N SER A 86 2.50 17.35 0.70
CA SER A 86 3.23 16.53 1.69
C SER A 86 2.33 15.44 2.30
N ILE A 87 1.07 15.77 2.56
CA ILE A 87 0.06 14.78 3.03
C ILE A 87 -0.19 13.74 1.93
N VAL A 88 -0.32 14.16 0.68
CA VAL A 88 -0.48 13.26 -0.46
C VAL A 88 0.71 12.30 -0.54
N ALA A 89 1.94 12.83 -0.58
CA ALA A 89 3.15 12.01 -0.66
C ALA A 89 3.27 11.00 0.49
N THR A 90 2.98 11.42 1.73
CA THR A 90 3.04 10.54 2.91
C THR A 90 1.99 9.44 2.86
N SER A 91 0.77 9.76 2.45
CA SER A 91 -0.32 8.79 2.33
C SER A 91 -0.07 7.80 1.19
N PHE A 92 0.43 8.26 0.04
CA PHE A 92 0.77 7.38 -1.09
C PHE A 92 1.98 6.50 -0.80
N ALA A 93 3.01 7.00 -0.09
CA ALA A 93 4.11 6.16 0.38
C ALA A 93 3.64 5.06 1.33
N SER A 94 2.71 5.39 2.23
CA SER A 94 2.08 4.41 3.14
C SER A 94 1.28 3.35 2.37
N LEU A 95 0.55 3.75 1.32
CA LEU A 95 -0.20 2.84 0.45
C LEU A 95 0.75 1.92 -0.34
N GLN A 96 1.79 2.49 -0.95
CA GLN A 96 2.82 1.75 -1.69
C GLN A 96 3.42 0.64 -0.82
N HIS A 97 3.81 0.98 0.41
CA HIS A 97 4.38 0.02 1.35
C HIS A 97 3.38 -1.12 1.67
N SER A 98 2.10 -0.79 1.87
CA SER A 98 1.06 -1.80 2.11
C SER A 98 0.87 -2.74 0.91
N LEU A 99 0.85 -2.19 -0.31
CA LEU A 99 0.75 -2.96 -1.55
C LEU A 99 1.95 -3.89 -1.76
N GLU A 100 3.17 -3.43 -1.46
CA GLU A 100 4.38 -4.25 -1.50
C GLU A 100 4.32 -5.43 -0.52
N GLN A 101 3.89 -5.18 0.71
CA GLN A 101 3.70 -6.24 1.71
C GLN A 101 2.65 -7.26 1.26
N MET A 102 1.55 -6.81 0.66
CA MET A 102 0.52 -7.69 0.11
C MET A 102 1.02 -8.52 -1.07
N SER A 103 1.82 -7.91 -1.96
CA SER A 103 2.43 -8.58 -3.10
C SER A 103 3.40 -9.69 -2.65
N ALA A 104 4.24 -9.40 -1.65
CA ALA A 104 5.13 -10.39 -1.06
C ALA A 104 4.36 -11.57 -0.46
N LYS A 105 3.32 -11.30 0.34
CA LYS A 105 2.44 -12.34 0.90
C LYS A 105 1.80 -13.20 -0.19
N THR A 106 1.32 -12.58 -1.27
CA THR A 106 0.71 -13.29 -2.41
C THR A 106 1.72 -14.20 -3.11
N THR A 107 2.95 -13.72 -3.28
CA THR A 107 4.05 -14.52 -3.85
C THR A 107 4.36 -15.75 -3.02
N GLU A 108 4.39 -15.63 -1.68
CA GLU A 108 4.60 -16.77 -0.79
C GLU A 108 3.44 -17.79 -0.84
N LEU A 109 2.20 -17.32 -0.96
CA LEU A 109 1.05 -18.20 -1.17
C LEU A 109 1.14 -18.97 -2.49
N VAL A 110 1.54 -18.30 -3.57
CA VAL A 110 1.73 -18.93 -4.89
C VAL A 110 2.83 -20.00 -4.82
N LYS A 111 3.97 -19.71 -4.18
CA LYS A 111 5.05 -20.69 -3.98
C LYS A 111 4.58 -21.91 -3.18
N LYS A 112 3.81 -21.69 -2.11
CA LYS A 112 3.24 -22.78 -1.31
C LYS A 112 2.32 -23.67 -2.14
N ILE A 113 1.45 -23.09 -2.95
CA ILE A 113 0.55 -23.84 -3.86
C ILE A 113 1.37 -24.59 -4.90
N GLN A 114 2.38 -23.96 -5.50
CA GLN A 114 3.27 -24.62 -6.46
C GLN A 114 4.02 -25.81 -5.85
N GLY A 115 4.46 -25.73 -4.59
CA GLY A 115 5.08 -26.86 -3.89
C GLY A 115 4.13 -28.01 -3.58
N ILE A 116 2.82 -27.75 -3.42
CA ILE A 116 1.79 -28.81 -3.30
C ILE A 116 1.63 -29.56 -4.62
N TRP A 117 1.57 -28.83 -5.75
CA TRP A 117 1.33 -29.42 -7.07
C TRP A 117 2.58 -29.95 -7.76
N ARG A 118 3.77 -29.42 -7.41
CA ARG A 118 5.06 -29.83 -7.94
C ARG A 118 5.95 -30.27 -6.77
N PRO A 119 5.84 -31.52 -6.29
CA PRO A 119 6.83 -32.03 -5.35
C PRO A 119 8.22 -31.89 -5.99
N GLU A 120 9.18 -31.33 -5.25
CA GLU A 120 10.58 -31.25 -5.66
C GLU A 120 10.99 -32.66 -6.13
N ARG A 121 11.35 -32.82 -7.41
CA ARG A 121 11.84 -34.11 -7.91
C ARG A 121 13.17 -34.34 -7.19
N THR A 122 13.17 -35.20 -6.19
CA THR A 122 14.42 -35.67 -5.59
C THR A 122 15.07 -36.55 -6.63
N ASP A 123 16.10 -36.00 -7.28
CA ASP A 123 16.95 -36.72 -8.20
C ASP A 123 17.76 -37.75 -7.40
N HIS A 124 17.12 -38.86 -7.02
CA HIS A 124 17.83 -40.05 -6.57
C HIS A 124 18.45 -40.68 -7.81
N VAL A 125 19.63 -40.19 -8.16
CA VAL A 125 20.54 -40.86 -9.08
C VAL A 125 21.19 -41.99 -8.29
N GLU A 126 20.56 -43.16 -8.29
CA GLU A 126 21.24 -44.42 -7.99
C GLU A 126 22.17 -44.74 -9.17
N TYR A 127 23.48 -44.81 -8.90
CA TYR A 127 24.45 -45.55 -9.69
C TYR A 127 24.93 -46.74 -8.86
#